data_AF-A0A7Y8GYG8-F1
#
_entry.id   AF-A0A7Y8GYG8-F1
#
_cell.length_a   1.000
_cell.length_b   1.000
_cell.length_c   1.000
_cell.angle_alpha   90.00
_cell.angle_beta   90.00
_cell.angle_gamma   90.00
#
_symmetry.space_group_name_H-M   'P 1'
#
loop_
_entity.id
_entity.type
_entity.pdbx_description
1 polymer ?
#
loop_
_entity_poly.entity_id
_entity_poly.type
_entity_poly.pdbx_seq_one_letter_code
_entity_poly.pdbx_strand_id
1 'polypeptide(L)'
;MYKLMPQSRMSWHYEEAQLPSCERGSRRAPDRRPVRTTRPTPCYVYLLVHRLSPRFKIGVSVDPQVRARGLPDAEHIAEESSLKALFSDRRRAMEIEKSLHKLLSGFRLHIHGEGPERWDGGTEWFSIDGLSHAVNLLSQTPLGDEQTTLVTLTTLADESYTRGQRRLCHREAQTRRWFEATHANLRQMNEIVKALRKLNDNLDIVLQSAQTAQPTPPDVVKGGEADALDEPQAAQPEVVYLYGLGDLWESEMLSSRFQMSDSAFWMFRTGRLRQHGEQRSWLTRIHFDPDSRGTLALWVEDRNVLRALPGGPRMLALWDGLWEG
;
A
#
# COMPACT_ATOMS: atom_id res chain seq x y z
N MET A 1 -11.18 -0.41 59.10
CA MET A 1 -12.41 0.19 58.56
C MET A 1 -12.18 1.70 58.46
N TYR A 2 -12.34 2.20 57.24
CA TYR A 2 -12.19 3.55 56.67
C TYR A 2 -11.43 4.69 57.39
N LYS A 3 -10.33 5.05 56.72
CA LYS A 3 -9.47 6.22 56.85
C LYS A 3 -10.09 7.37 56.05
N LEU A 4 -10.45 8.48 56.70
CA LEU A 4 -10.80 9.74 56.02
C LEU A 4 -9.50 10.54 55.85
N MET A 5 -9.11 10.78 54.61
CA MET A 5 -8.01 11.67 54.25
C MET A 5 -8.57 12.97 53.67
N PRO A 6 -7.80 14.08 53.78
CA PRO A 6 -8.30 15.44 53.64
C PRO A 6 -8.37 15.88 52.18
N GLN A 7 -9.25 16.85 51.92
CA GLN A 7 -9.32 17.61 50.67
C GLN A 7 -8.00 18.37 50.45
N SER A 8 -7.23 17.96 49.44
CA SER A 8 -6.08 18.73 48.98
C SER A 8 -6.56 19.80 47.99
N ARG A 9 -6.59 21.05 48.46
CA ARG A 9 -6.54 22.26 47.62
C ARG A 9 -5.08 22.46 47.22
N MET A 10 -4.72 22.24 45.96
CA MET A 10 -3.48 22.78 45.42
C MET A 10 -3.79 24.05 44.63
N SER A 11 -3.46 25.19 45.25
CA SER A 11 -3.24 26.47 44.58
C SER A 11 -1.86 26.46 43.92
N TRP A 12 -1.77 26.93 42.68
CA TRP A 12 -0.49 27.20 42.04
C TRP A 12 -0.05 28.62 42.43
N HIS A 13 0.98 28.73 43.26
CA HIS A 13 1.70 29.99 43.47
C HIS A 13 2.91 30.02 42.52
N TYR A 14 3.05 31.11 41.76
CA TYR A 14 4.26 31.44 41.02
C TYR A 14 5.30 31.97 42.03
N GLU A 15 6.36 31.22 42.28
CA GLU A 15 7.58 31.77 42.89
C GLU A 15 8.44 32.40 41.79
N GLU A 16 8.56 33.73 41.83
CA GLU A 16 9.60 34.48 41.14
C GLU A 16 10.97 34.07 41.71
N ALA A 17 11.72 33.28 40.95
CA ALA A 17 13.12 33.03 41.23
C ALA A 17 13.92 34.32 40.98
N GLN A 18 14.25 35.04 42.05
CA GLN A 18 15.25 36.10 42.04
C GLN A 18 16.64 35.51 41.76
N LEU A 19 17.24 35.90 40.65
CA LEU A 19 18.64 35.57 40.32
C LEU A 19 19.60 36.56 41.01
N PRO A 20 20.77 36.11 41.47
CA PRO A 20 21.72 36.95 42.18
C PRO A 20 22.44 37.93 41.25
N SER A 21 22.55 39.17 41.74
CA SER A 21 23.36 40.26 41.21
C SER A 21 24.83 39.86 41.14
N CYS A 22 25.45 40.03 39.98
CA CYS A 22 26.90 40.09 39.82
C CYS A 22 27.26 41.30 38.96
N GLU A 23 27.67 42.39 39.62
CA GLU A 23 28.34 43.50 38.98
C GLU A 23 29.78 43.12 38.62
N ARG A 24 30.15 43.23 37.33
CA ARG A 24 31.30 43.99 36.82
C ARG A 24 31.63 43.63 35.38
N GLY A 25 31.86 44.68 34.58
CA GLY A 25 32.69 44.60 33.38
C GLY A 25 32.02 45.15 32.14
N SER A 26 32.11 46.46 31.94
CA SER A 26 31.84 47.15 30.67
C SER A 26 32.54 46.43 29.50
N ARG A 27 31.75 45.74 28.67
CA ARG A 27 32.14 45.30 27.33
C ARG A 27 31.13 45.88 26.35
N ARG A 28 31.66 46.60 25.36
CA ARG A 28 30.95 47.36 24.32
C ARG A 28 29.71 46.61 23.84
N ALA A 29 28.58 47.31 23.80
CA ALA A 29 27.34 46.82 23.24
C ALA A 29 27.59 46.34 21.79
N PRO A 30 27.24 45.09 21.44
CA PRO A 30 27.22 44.70 20.05
C PRO A 30 26.09 45.48 19.38
N ASP A 31 26.46 46.11 18.27
CA ASP A 31 25.61 46.86 17.37
C ASP A 31 24.29 46.09 17.13
N ARG A 32 23.20 46.53 17.77
CA ARG A 32 21.86 45.94 17.61
C ARG A 32 21.36 46.29 16.22
N ARG A 33 21.80 45.53 15.22
CA ARG A 33 21.10 45.46 13.94
C ARG A 33 19.64 45.13 14.26
N PRO A 34 18.66 45.89 13.72
CA PRO A 34 17.27 45.57 13.93
C PRO A 34 17.03 44.12 13.48
N VAL A 35 16.51 43.30 14.39
CA VAL A 35 16.06 41.94 14.07
C VAL A 35 15.06 42.12 12.93
N ARG A 36 15.43 41.66 11.73
CA ARG A 36 14.51 41.61 10.60
C ARG A 36 13.27 40.87 11.07
N THR A 37 12.15 41.57 11.19
CA THR A 37 10.84 40.98 11.36
C THR A 37 10.49 40.29 10.04
N THR A 38 11.06 39.10 9.83
CA THR A 38 10.66 38.22 8.74
C THR A 38 9.18 37.94 8.91
N ARG A 39 8.37 38.37 7.94
CA ARG A 39 6.94 38.08 7.92
C ARG A 39 6.74 36.56 8.15
N PRO A 40 5.78 36.15 9.00
CA PRO A 40 5.51 34.75 9.21
C PRO A 40 5.19 34.10 7.86
N THR A 41 5.96 33.06 7.52
CA THR A 41 5.82 32.36 6.24
C THR A 41 4.88 31.17 6.46
N PRO A 42 3.72 31.13 5.78
CA PRO A 42 2.78 30.04 5.95
C PRO A 42 3.41 28.72 5.52
N CYS A 43 3.08 27.65 6.25
CA CYS A 43 3.67 26.34 6.01
C CYS A 43 2.72 25.23 6.43
N TYR A 44 2.79 24.09 5.75
CA TYR A 44 1.96 22.94 6.04
C TYR A 44 2.73 21.89 6.82
N VAL A 45 2.06 21.28 7.81
CA VAL A 45 2.41 19.93 8.27
C VAL A 45 1.57 18.95 7.45
N TYR A 46 2.20 17.93 6.87
CA TYR A 46 1.53 16.95 6.02
C TYR A 46 1.72 15.52 6.52
N LEU A 47 0.77 14.66 6.16
CA LEU A 47 0.76 13.21 6.36
C LEU A 47 0.56 12.55 4.99
N LEU A 48 1.62 12.01 4.38
CA LEU A 48 1.53 11.35 3.06
C LEU A 48 1.34 9.85 3.24
N VAL A 49 0.22 9.31 2.75
CA VAL A 49 -0.10 7.87 2.86
C VAL A 49 0.40 7.14 1.62
N HIS A 50 1.07 6.00 1.82
CA HIS A 50 1.54 5.15 0.72
C HIS A 50 0.44 4.16 0.28
N ARG A 51 0.23 4.00 -1.03
CA ARG A 51 -0.78 3.11 -1.63
C ARG A 51 -0.43 1.64 -1.47
N LEU A 52 0.85 1.31 -1.66
CA LEU A 52 1.32 -0.07 -1.78
C LEU A 52 1.97 -0.62 -0.50
N SER A 53 2.07 0.19 0.55
CA SER A 53 2.78 -0.20 1.76
C SER A 53 2.04 0.40 2.95
N PRO A 54 1.93 -0.31 4.09
CA PRO A 54 1.15 0.12 5.23
C PRO A 54 1.98 1.12 6.04
N ARG A 55 2.31 2.25 5.40
CA ARG A 55 3.14 3.31 5.96
C ARG A 55 2.64 4.67 5.53
N PHE A 56 2.96 5.67 6.33
CA PHE A 56 2.76 7.08 6.00
C PHE A 56 3.99 7.90 6.37
N LYS A 57 4.16 9.06 5.74
CA LYS A 57 5.28 9.98 5.97
C LYS A 57 4.77 11.26 6.64
N ILE A 58 5.49 11.75 7.65
CA ILE A 58 5.22 13.04 8.29
C ILE A 58 6.26 14.04 7.80
N GLY A 59 5.86 15.26 7.48
CA GLY A 59 6.82 16.31 7.17
C GLY A 59 6.23 17.71 7.10
N VAL A 60 7.09 18.68 6.77
CA VAL A 60 6.74 20.10 6.64
C VAL A 60 7.10 20.60 5.24
N SER A 61 6.20 21.33 4.60
CA SER A 61 6.47 21.98 3.31
C SER A 61 5.56 23.19 3.11
N VAL A 62 6.03 24.19 2.36
CA VAL A 62 5.18 25.26 1.82
C VAL A 62 4.23 24.74 0.74
N ASP A 63 4.64 23.67 0.05
CA ASP A 63 3.86 22.97 -0.96
C ASP A 63 4.02 21.45 -0.77
N PRO A 64 3.09 20.80 -0.05
CA PRO A 64 3.11 19.36 0.15
C PRO A 64 2.94 18.53 -1.14
N GLN A 65 2.28 19.07 -2.17
CA GLN A 65 2.07 18.35 -3.43
C GLN A 65 3.38 18.25 -4.21
N VAL A 66 4.11 19.35 -4.34
CA VAL A 66 5.46 19.35 -4.94
C VAL A 66 6.39 18.44 -4.15
N ARG A 67 6.30 18.44 -2.81
CA ARG A 67 7.11 17.56 -1.96
C ARG A 67 6.77 16.08 -2.17
N ALA A 68 5.49 15.73 -2.33
CA ALA A 68 5.06 14.36 -2.61
C ALA A 68 5.57 13.85 -3.96
N ARG A 69 5.53 14.69 -5.01
CA ARG A 69 6.07 14.37 -6.34
C ARG A 69 7.60 14.24 -6.38
N GLY A 70 8.29 14.87 -5.44
CA GLY A 70 9.74 14.78 -5.30
C GLY A 70 10.23 13.59 -4.48
N LEU A 71 9.34 12.69 -4.04
CA LEU A 71 9.74 11.44 -3.38
C LEU A 71 10.11 10.37 -4.43
N PRO A 72 11.03 9.44 -4.11
CA PRO A 72 11.36 8.32 -5.00
C PRO A 72 10.12 7.48 -5.39
N ASP A 73 9.19 7.32 -4.45
CA ASP A 73 7.98 6.51 -4.62
C ASP A 73 6.75 7.39 -4.93
N ALA A 74 6.93 8.49 -5.66
CA ALA A 74 5.89 9.49 -5.90
C ALA A 74 4.61 8.91 -6.51
N GLU A 75 4.71 7.97 -7.47
CA GLU A 75 3.54 7.34 -8.08
C GLU A 75 2.67 6.54 -7.09
N HIS A 76 3.24 6.17 -5.95
CA HIS A 76 2.60 5.36 -4.93
C HIS A 76 2.04 6.20 -3.78
N ILE A 77 2.07 7.53 -3.85
CA ILE A 77 1.42 8.38 -2.85
C ILE A 77 -0.09 8.46 -3.11
N ALA A 78 -0.87 8.17 -2.09
CA ALA A 78 -2.32 8.23 -2.10
C ALA A 78 -2.78 9.65 -1.77
N GLU A 79 -2.85 10.55 -2.76
CA GLU A 79 -3.20 11.96 -2.54
C GLU A 79 -4.56 12.13 -1.84
N GLU A 80 -5.55 11.34 -2.24
CA GLU A 80 -6.89 11.31 -1.65
C GLU A 80 -6.91 10.76 -0.21
N SER A 81 -5.82 10.13 0.22
CA SER A 81 -5.61 9.60 1.58
C SER A 81 -4.67 10.44 2.41
N SER A 82 -3.92 11.32 1.76
CA SER A 82 -2.92 12.15 2.39
C SER A 82 -3.57 13.41 2.94
N LEU A 83 -3.04 13.92 4.04
CA LEU A 83 -3.63 15.03 4.77
C LEU A 83 -2.62 16.18 4.92
N LYS A 84 -3.11 17.40 5.02
CA LYS A 84 -2.31 18.59 5.29
C LYS A 84 -3.03 19.53 6.25
N ALA A 85 -2.25 20.21 7.07
CA ALA A 85 -2.66 21.23 8.02
C ALA A 85 -1.88 22.51 7.76
N LEU A 86 -2.57 23.62 7.50
CA LEU A 86 -1.94 24.92 7.28
C LEU A 86 -1.64 25.62 8.60
N PHE A 87 -0.43 26.15 8.75
CA PHE A 87 -0.02 27.02 9.82
C PHE A 87 0.44 28.36 9.26
N SER A 88 0.18 29.45 10.00
CA SER A 88 0.60 30.79 9.63
C SER A 88 2.11 31.01 9.78
N ASP A 89 2.76 30.26 10.68
CA ASP A 89 4.19 30.34 10.96
C ASP A 89 4.91 29.00 10.71
N ARG A 90 5.93 29.03 9.86
CA ARG A 90 6.82 27.89 9.59
C ARG A 90 7.49 27.35 10.85
N ARG A 91 7.89 28.20 11.80
CA ARG A 91 8.51 27.73 13.04
C ARG A 91 7.54 26.86 13.82
N ARG A 92 6.28 27.29 13.94
CA ARG A 92 5.21 26.52 14.56
C ARG A 92 4.98 25.19 13.84
N ALA A 93 4.91 25.17 12.50
CA ALA A 93 4.77 23.93 11.75
C ALA A 93 5.91 22.93 12.04
N MET A 94 7.15 23.42 12.13
CA MET A 94 8.33 22.59 12.48
C MET A 94 8.28 22.08 13.92
N GLU A 95 7.79 22.87 14.88
CA GLU A 95 7.62 22.42 16.27
C GLU A 95 6.57 21.30 16.39
N ILE A 96 5.45 21.45 15.66
CA ILE A 96 4.39 20.45 15.61
C ILE A 96 4.90 19.17 14.96
N GLU A 97 5.60 19.27 13.83
CA GLU A 97 6.18 18.10 13.17
C GLU A 97 7.18 17.36 14.08
N LYS A 98 8.11 18.06 14.73
CA LYS A 98 9.04 17.44 15.69
C LYS A 98 8.32 16.76 16.84
N SER A 99 7.22 17.36 17.32
CA SER A 99 6.40 16.79 18.39
C SER A 99 5.68 15.52 17.92
N LEU A 100 5.12 15.51 16.71
CA LEU A 100 4.51 14.32 16.11
C LEU A 100 5.54 13.19 15.97
N HIS A 101 6.74 13.48 15.45
CA HIS A 101 7.82 12.49 15.35
C HIS A 101 8.22 11.90 16.71
N LYS A 102 8.26 12.72 17.75
CA LYS A 102 8.59 12.27 19.11
C LYS A 102 7.48 11.39 19.69
N LEU A 103 6.23 11.86 19.63
CA LEU A 103 5.07 11.16 20.19
C LEU A 103 4.76 9.85 19.45
N LEU A 104 5.02 9.80 18.14
CA LEU A 104 4.79 8.62 17.30
C LEU A 104 6.06 7.78 17.08
N SER A 105 7.11 8.00 17.86
CA SER A 105 8.39 7.30 17.73
C SER A 105 8.25 5.77 17.78
N GLY A 106 7.28 5.25 18.54
CA GLY A 106 6.96 3.81 18.58
C GLY A 106 6.42 3.23 17.27
N PHE A 107 5.91 4.07 16.36
CA PHE A 107 5.44 3.67 15.03
C PHE A 107 6.48 3.92 13.94
N ARG A 108 7.64 4.48 14.27
CA ARG A 108 8.65 4.88 13.29
C ARG A 108 9.21 3.65 12.56
N LEU A 109 9.29 3.73 11.24
CA LEU A 109 9.87 2.69 10.40
C LEU A 109 11.30 3.07 10.03
N HIS A 110 12.18 2.07 10.00
CA HIS A 110 13.52 2.20 9.44
C HIS A 110 13.51 1.63 8.03
N ILE A 111 13.30 2.50 7.05
CA ILE A 111 13.34 2.10 5.65
C ILE A 111 14.76 2.30 5.15
N HIS A 112 15.38 1.19 4.77
CA HIS A 112 16.64 1.18 4.03
C HIS A 112 16.29 1.15 2.55
N GLY A 113 16.89 2.04 1.75
CA GLY A 113 16.80 1.92 0.30
C GLY A 113 17.51 0.64 -0.17
N GLU A 114 17.19 0.15 -1.37
CA GLU A 114 17.83 -1.03 -1.97
C GLU A 114 19.30 -0.78 -2.44
N GLY A 115 19.97 0.24 -1.89
CA GLY A 115 21.36 0.59 -2.22
C GLY A 115 22.17 1.05 -1.00
N PRO A 116 23.49 1.21 -1.14
CA PRO A 116 24.38 1.68 -0.06
C PRO A 116 24.14 3.15 0.35
N GLU A 117 23.32 3.89 -0.41
CA GLU A 117 22.95 5.26 -0.07
C GLU A 117 21.82 5.28 0.96
N ARG A 118 22.12 5.84 2.14
CA ARG A 118 21.10 6.19 3.12
C ARG A 118 20.06 7.11 2.46
N TRP A 119 18.82 6.65 2.34
CA TRP A 119 17.69 7.50 1.98
C TRP A 119 17.59 8.69 2.94
N ASP A 120 17.91 9.89 2.45
CA ASP A 120 17.65 11.12 3.18
C ASP A 120 16.13 11.26 3.43
N GLY A 121 15.75 11.48 4.68
CA GLY A 121 14.33 11.45 5.09
C GLY A 121 13.70 10.04 5.22
N GLY A 122 14.48 8.95 5.14
CA GLY A 122 14.00 7.58 5.38
C GLY A 122 13.48 7.36 6.81
N THR A 123 13.88 8.22 7.75
CA THR A 123 13.42 8.21 9.13
C THR A 123 12.08 8.94 9.35
N GLU A 124 11.50 9.53 8.31
CA GLU A 124 10.24 10.29 8.43
C GLU A 124 9.01 9.43 8.12
N TRP A 125 9.19 8.12 8.00
CA TRP A 125 8.14 7.16 7.72
C TRP A 125 7.70 6.42 8.99
N PHE A 126 6.40 6.13 9.05
CA PHE A 126 5.71 5.54 10.20
C PHE A 126 4.78 4.43 9.72
N SER A 127 4.54 3.42 10.56
CA SER A 127 3.53 2.38 10.34
C SER A 127 2.15 3.02 10.21
N ILE A 128 1.32 2.52 9.29
CA ILE A 128 -0.05 3.01 9.10
C ILE A 128 -0.91 2.94 10.37
N ASP A 129 -0.57 2.07 11.33
CA ASP A 129 -1.24 1.98 12.63
C ASP A 129 -1.12 3.30 13.44
N GLY A 130 -0.07 4.09 13.19
CA GLY A 130 0.14 5.39 13.82
C GLY A 130 -0.64 6.55 13.19
N LEU A 131 -1.31 6.34 12.05
CA LEU A 131 -1.91 7.42 11.27
C LEU A 131 -3.08 8.09 12.03
N SER A 132 -3.97 7.31 12.64
CA SER A 132 -5.10 7.83 13.41
C SER A 132 -4.63 8.63 14.61
N HIS A 133 -3.55 8.20 15.26
CA HIS A 133 -2.89 8.96 16.32
C HIS A 133 -2.33 10.29 15.80
N ALA A 134 -1.63 10.29 14.65
CA ALA A 134 -1.11 11.50 14.03
C ALA A 134 -2.21 12.52 13.70
N VAL A 135 -3.31 12.04 13.11
CA VAL A 135 -4.48 12.87 12.79
C VAL A 135 -5.12 13.42 14.05
N ASN A 136 -5.32 12.60 15.08
CA ASN A 136 -5.91 13.04 16.34
C ASN A 136 -5.07 14.14 16.99
N LEU A 137 -3.75 13.95 17.05
CA LEU A 137 -2.83 14.97 17.58
C LEU A 137 -2.87 16.26 16.76
N LEU A 138 -2.85 16.16 15.44
CA LEU A 138 -2.82 17.32 14.55
C LEU A 138 -4.15 18.08 14.55
N SER A 139 -5.29 17.40 14.60
CA SER A 139 -6.63 18.02 14.69
C SER A 139 -6.92 18.66 16.05
N GLN A 140 -6.25 18.22 17.12
CA GLN A 140 -6.33 18.84 18.45
C GLN A 140 -5.28 19.92 18.66
N THR A 141 -4.46 20.22 17.66
CA THR A 141 -3.43 21.25 17.75
C THR A 141 -4.06 22.65 17.59
N PRO A 142 -3.78 23.60 18.50
CA PRO A 142 -4.21 24.98 18.33
C PRO A 142 -3.41 25.66 17.18
N LEU A 143 -4.12 26.44 16.37
CA LEU A 143 -3.58 27.12 15.19
C LEU A 143 -2.55 28.21 15.55
N GLY A 144 -2.69 28.81 16.74
CA GLY A 144 -1.80 29.84 17.28
C GLY A 144 -1.82 29.87 18.81
N ASP A 145 -1.40 31.00 19.39
CA ASP A 145 -1.36 31.18 20.86
C ASP A 145 -2.76 31.28 21.47
N GLU A 146 -3.78 31.64 20.68
CA GLU A 146 -5.18 31.61 21.09
C GLU A 146 -5.74 30.18 21.04
N GLN A 147 -6.09 29.65 22.21
CA GLN A 147 -6.48 28.24 22.42
C GLN A 147 -7.84 27.86 21.81
N THR A 148 -8.57 28.80 21.22
CA THR A 148 -9.96 28.62 20.75
C THR A 148 -10.05 28.07 19.34
N THR A 149 -9.02 28.28 18.51
CA THR A 149 -9.05 27.85 17.09
C THR A 149 -8.13 26.66 16.88
N LEU A 150 -8.72 25.51 16.55
CA LEU A 150 -8.00 24.30 16.20
C LEU A 150 -7.62 24.29 14.72
N VAL A 151 -6.55 23.56 14.42
CA VAL A 151 -6.08 23.31 13.06
C VAL A 151 -7.13 22.54 12.27
N THR A 152 -7.44 23.03 11.07
CA THR A 152 -8.27 22.30 10.12
C THR A 152 -7.39 21.42 9.24
N LEU A 153 -7.66 20.12 9.26
CA LEU A 153 -7.07 19.18 8.31
C LEU A 153 -7.82 19.29 6.98
N THR A 154 -7.11 19.10 5.88
CA THR A 154 -7.64 18.99 4.52
C THR A 154 -6.93 17.84 3.80
N THR A 155 -7.52 17.28 2.74
CA THR A 155 -6.80 16.26 1.97
C THR A 155 -5.74 16.90 1.08
N LEU A 156 -4.81 16.11 0.58
CA LEU A 156 -3.83 16.61 -0.37
C LEU A 156 -4.47 16.90 -1.73
N ALA A 157 -5.48 16.12 -2.11
CA ALA A 157 -6.23 16.24 -3.37
C ALA A 157 -7.27 17.37 -3.36
N ASP A 158 -7.92 17.64 -2.23
CA ASP A 158 -8.98 18.65 -2.08
C ASP A 158 -9.07 19.24 -0.65
N GLU A 159 -9.86 20.31 -0.47
CA GLU A 159 -10.11 20.92 0.85
C GLU A 159 -11.18 20.18 1.67
N SER A 160 -11.56 18.95 1.31
CA SER A 160 -12.70 18.25 1.91
C SER A 160 -12.26 17.28 3.03
N TYR A 161 -12.25 17.74 4.27
CA TYR A 161 -12.04 16.86 5.44
C TYR A 161 -13.06 17.18 6.53
N THR A 162 -14.29 16.69 6.39
CA THR A 162 -15.38 17.05 7.33
C THR A 162 -16.00 15.88 8.09
N ARG A 163 -15.47 14.65 8.02
CA ARG A 163 -15.97 13.49 8.83
C ARG A 163 -14.85 12.47 9.12
N GLY A 164 -13.89 12.83 9.98
CA GLY A 164 -12.53 12.29 9.97
C GLY A 164 -12.25 10.94 10.64
N GLN A 165 -12.69 10.68 11.88
CA GLN A 165 -12.07 9.60 12.68
C GLN A 165 -12.53 8.17 12.32
N ARG A 166 -13.83 7.88 12.24
CA ARG A 166 -14.33 6.53 11.88
C ARG A 166 -13.96 6.11 10.45
N ARG A 167 -13.77 7.07 9.54
CA ARG A 167 -13.34 6.79 8.17
C ARG A 167 -11.86 6.42 8.11
N LEU A 168 -11.02 6.99 8.98
CA LEU A 168 -9.59 6.71 9.01
C LEU A 168 -9.28 5.31 9.55
N CYS A 169 -9.87 4.87 10.66
CA CYS A 169 -9.62 3.52 11.17
C CYS A 169 -10.04 2.44 10.15
N HIS A 170 -11.15 2.65 9.44
CA HIS A 170 -11.57 1.75 8.36
C HIS A 170 -10.57 1.78 7.19
N ARG A 171 -10.05 2.96 6.84
CA ARG A 171 -9.07 3.14 5.76
C ARG A 171 -7.71 2.54 6.10
N GLU A 172 -7.25 2.69 7.33
CA GLU A 172 -6.04 2.03 7.86
C GLU A 172 -6.18 0.52 7.78
N ALA A 173 -7.29 -0.01 8.31
CA ALA A 173 -7.58 -1.44 8.24
C ALA A 173 -7.72 -1.93 6.80
N GLN A 174 -8.26 -1.13 5.88
CA GLN A 174 -8.33 -1.46 4.45
C GLN A 174 -6.96 -1.47 3.79
N THR A 175 -6.14 -0.45 4.04
CA THR A 175 -4.78 -0.31 3.46
C THR A 175 -3.90 -1.46 3.92
N ARG A 176 -3.96 -1.79 5.22
CA ARG A 176 -3.26 -2.94 5.79
C ARG A 176 -3.71 -4.26 5.19
N ARG A 177 -5.02 -4.51 5.10
CA ARG A 177 -5.55 -5.73 4.47
C ARG A 177 -5.14 -5.84 3.00
N TRP A 178 -5.18 -4.73 2.25
CA TRP A 178 -4.75 -4.70 0.86
C TRP A 178 -3.27 -5.06 0.73
N PHE A 179 -2.43 -4.53 1.61
CA PHE A 179 -1.01 -4.86 1.66
C PHE A 179 -0.75 -6.32 2.03
N GLU A 180 -1.36 -6.81 3.10
CA GLU A 180 -1.24 -8.21 3.54
C GLU A 180 -1.70 -9.18 2.45
N ALA A 181 -2.78 -8.84 1.75
CA ALA A 181 -3.24 -9.60 0.59
C ALA A 181 -2.23 -9.54 -0.56
N THR A 182 -1.67 -8.37 -0.89
CA THR A 182 -0.65 -8.20 -1.93
C THR A 182 0.57 -9.10 -1.66
N HIS A 183 1.09 -9.06 -0.44
CA HIS A 183 2.27 -9.86 -0.07
C HIS A 183 1.96 -11.37 -0.08
N ALA A 184 0.79 -11.77 0.43
CA ALA A 184 0.38 -13.17 0.40
C ALA A 184 0.23 -13.67 -1.04
N ASN A 185 -0.40 -12.89 -1.91
CA ASN A 185 -0.64 -13.21 -3.31
C ASN A 185 0.67 -13.31 -4.10
N LEU A 186 1.61 -12.38 -3.91
CA LEU A 186 2.92 -12.45 -4.55
C LEU A 186 3.73 -13.66 -4.09
N ARG A 187 3.67 -14.01 -2.80
CA ARG A 187 4.29 -15.24 -2.30
C ARG A 187 3.67 -16.46 -2.98
N GLN A 188 2.34 -16.53 -3.03
CA GLN A 188 1.62 -17.64 -3.68
C GLN A 188 1.99 -17.78 -5.15
N MET A 189 2.01 -16.67 -5.90
CA MET A 189 2.40 -16.68 -7.32
C MET A 189 3.84 -17.14 -7.51
N ASN A 190 4.77 -16.72 -6.65
CA ASN A 190 6.14 -17.22 -6.71
C ASN A 190 6.22 -18.74 -6.47
N GLU A 191 5.44 -19.28 -5.54
CA GLU A 191 5.40 -20.73 -5.31
C GLU A 191 4.80 -21.48 -6.53
N ILE A 192 3.76 -20.92 -7.16
CA ILE A 192 3.20 -21.46 -8.42
C ILE A 192 4.28 -21.48 -9.51
N VAL A 193 4.96 -20.35 -9.75
CA VAL A 193 6.01 -20.24 -10.77
C VAL A 193 7.17 -21.20 -10.47
N LYS A 194 7.61 -21.32 -9.22
CA LYS A 194 8.65 -22.28 -8.82
C LYS A 194 8.23 -23.72 -9.10
N ALA A 195 7.00 -24.08 -8.75
CA ALA A 195 6.51 -25.44 -8.94
C ALA A 195 6.36 -25.78 -10.44
N LEU A 196 5.88 -24.84 -11.27
CA LEU A 196 5.83 -25.01 -12.72
C LEU A 196 7.23 -25.14 -13.32
N ARG A 197 8.20 -24.30 -12.93
CA ARG A 197 9.60 -24.44 -13.40
C ARG A 197 10.20 -25.79 -13.04
N LYS A 198 10.02 -26.23 -11.78
CA LYS A 198 10.51 -27.54 -11.32
C LYS A 198 9.90 -28.69 -12.14
N LEU A 199 8.61 -28.59 -12.46
CA LEU A 199 7.91 -29.59 -13.28
C LEU A 199 8.38 -29.54 -14.73
N ASN A 200 8.64 -28.35 -15.29
CA ASN A 200 9.13 -28.17 -16.65
C ASN A 200 10.51 -28.81 -16.89
N ASP A 201 11.30 -29.01 -15.84
CA ASP A 201 12.58 -29.74 -15.95
C ASP A 201 12.37 -31.23 -16.32
N ASN A 202 11.17 -31.78 -16.10
CA ASN A 202 10.87 -33.21 -16.28
C ASN A 202 9.65 -33.49 -17.18
N LEU A 203 8.77 -32.50 -17.37
CA LEU A 203 7.53 -32.60 -18.11
C LEU A 203 7.49 -31.59 -19.25
N ASP A 204 6.76 -31.93 -20.30
CA ASP A 204 6.41 -30.96 -21.34
C ASP A 204 5.22 -30.12 -20.86
N ILE A 205 5.45 -28.82 -20.66
CA ILE A 205 4.43 -27.87 -20.22
C ILE A 205 4.18 -26.86 -21.34
N VAL A 206 2.94 -26.82 -21.83
CA VAL A 206 2.55 -25.96 -22.95
C VAL A 206 1.46 -25.00 -22.52
N LEU A 207 1.68 -23.71 -22.79
CA LEU A 207 0.66 -22.67 -22.68
C LEU A 207 -0.07 -22.52 -24.03
N GLN A 208 -1.36 -22.80 -24.03
CA GLN A 208 -2.25 -22.41 -25.12
C GLN A 208 -2.87 -21.04 -24.79
N SER A 209 -2.39 -20.00 -25.48
CA SER A 209 -2.88 -18.64 -25.30
C SER A 209 -4.34 -18.51 -25.75
N ALA A 210 -5.08 -17.62 -25.07
CA ALA A 210 -6.44 -17.30 -25.45
C ALA A 210 -6.48 -16.71 -26.88
N GLN A 211 -7.28 -17.31 -27.76
CA GLN A 211 -7.52 -16.79 -29.10
C GLN A 211 -8.76 -15.91 -29.08
N THR A 212 -8.61 -14.66 -29.53
CA THR A 212 -9.75 -13.78 -29.77
C THR A 212 -10.52 -14.32 -30.97
N ALA A 213 -11.84 -14.43 -30.86
CA ALA A 213 -12.68 -14.80 -32.00
C ALA A 213 -12.32 -13.92 -33.20
N GLN A 214 -11.78 -14.52 -34.26
CA GLN A 214 -11.49 -13.77 -35.48
C GLN A 214 -12.82 -13.29 -36.06
N PRO A 215 -12.96 -12.00 -36.41
CA PRO A 215 -14.03 -11.59 -37.28
C PRO A 215 -13.80 -12.29 -38.62
N THR A 216 -14.77 -13.09 -39.05
CA THR A 216 -14.82 -13.68 -40.38
C THR A 216 -14.53 -12.57 -41.40
N PRO A 217 -13.53 -12.71 -42.29
CA PRO A 217 -13.33 -11.74 -43.36
C PRO A 217 -14.60 -11.70 -44.22
N PRO A 218 -15.00 -10.53 -44.76
CA PRO A 218 -16.16 -10.44 -45.62
C PRO A 218 -15.79 -11.04 -46.97
N ASP A 219 -15.85 -12.35 -47.10
CA ASP A 219 -15.69 -13.00 -48.39
C ASP A 219 -16.98 -12.89 -49.21
N VAL A 220 -16.76 -12.52 -50.46
CA VAL A 220 -17.74 -12.16 -51.46
C VAL A 220 -18.79 -13.25 -51.62
N VAL A 221 -20.06 -12.86 -51.47
CA VAL A 221 -21.22 -13.66 -51.83
C VAL A 221 -21.10 -14.16 -53.27
N LYS A 222 -20.84 -15.46 -53.43
CA LYS A 222 -21.36 -16.23 -54.57
C LYS A 222 -22.00 -17.49 -54.03
N GLY A 223 -23.31 -17.56 -54.27
CA GLY A 223 -24.22 -18.49 -53.62
C GLY A 223 -24.07 -19.96 -54.00
N GLY A 224 -24.70 -20.77 -53.17
CA GLY A 224 -24.88 -22.20 -53.33
C GLY A 224 -25.23 -22.81 -51.97
N GLU A 225 -26.40 -23.43 -51.88
CA GLU A 225 -27.02 -24.01 -50.69
C GLU A 225 -26.10 -24.93 -49.86
N ALA A 226 -26.11 -24.76 -48.53
CA ALA A 226 -26.17 -25.83 -47.54
C ALA A 226 -26.26 -25.24 -46.12
N ASP A 227 -27.21 -25.75 -45.34
CA ASP A 227 -27.33 -25.58 -43.88
C ASP A 227 -25.98 -25.76 -43.16
N ALA A 228 -25.51 -24.71 -42.51
CA ALA A 228 -24.63 -24.80 -41.35
C ALA A 228 -24.96 -23.63 -40.42
N LEU A 229 -25.50 -23.96 -39.25
CA LEU A 229 -25.61 -23.04 -38.12
C LEU A 229 -24.18 -22.66 -37.71
N ASP A 230 -23.68 -21.53 -38.25
CA ASP A 230 -22.45 -20.89 -37.79
C ASP A 230 -22.67 -20.38 -36.36
N GLU A 231 -22.41 -21.24 -35.37
CA GLU A 231 -22.22 -20.80 -34.00
C GLU A 231 -20.99 -19.89 -33.95
N PRO A 232 -21.10 -18.68 -33.35
CA PRO A 232 -19.94 -17.83 -33.15
C PRO A 232 -18.93 -18.60 -32.29
N GLN A 233 -17.75 -18.88 -32.84
CA GLN A 233 -16.67 -19.53 -32.11
C GLN A 233 -16.36 -18.72 -30.84
N ALA A 234 -16.78 -19.26 -29.69
CA ALA A 234 -16.55 -18.65 -28.40
C ALA A 234 -15.05 -18.47 -28.19
N ALA A 235 -14.66 -17.31 -27.64
CA ALA A 235 -13.27 -17.02 -27.31
C ALA A 235 -12.67 -18.19 -26.52
N GLN A 236 -11.57 -18.76 -27.02
CA GLN A 236 -10.95 -19.89 -26.34
C GLN A 236 -10.22 -19.39 -25.09
N PRO A 237 -10.46 -19.98 -23.91
CA PRO A 237 -9.77 -19.61 -22.69
C PRO A 237 -8.28 -19.98 -22.76
N GLU A 238 -7.47 -19.31 -21.95
CA GLU A 238 -6.06 -19.65 -21.79
C GLU A 238 -5.93 -20.96 -21.00
N VAL A 239 -5.17 -21.92 -21.51
CA VAL A 239 -5.04 -23.27 -20.90
C VAL A 239 -3.57 -23.64 -20.78
N VAL A 240 -3.19 -24.16 -19.62
CA VAL A 240 -1.87 -24.78 -19.41
C VAL A 240 -2.02 -26.30 -19.41
N TYR A 241 -1.26 -26.97 -20.25
CA TYR A 241 -1.19 -28.42 -20.33
C TYR A 241 0.13 -28.90 -19.71
N LEU A 242 0.03 -29.84 -18.78
CA LEU A 242 1.17 -30.55 -18.20
C LEU A 242 1.09 -32.02 -18.63
N TYR A 243 1.88 -32.39 -19.64
CA TYR A 243 1.90 -33.76 -20.17
C TYR A 243 2.76 -34.67 -19.30
N GLY A 244 2.34 -35.92 -19.08
CA GLY A 244 3.12 -36.90 -18.32
C GLY A 244 3.03 -36.77 -16.79
N LEU A 245 2.18 -35.87 -16.27
CA LEU A 245 2.03 -35.68 -14.83
C LEU A 245 1.56 -36.96 -14.11
N GLY A 246 0.75 -37.78 -14.78
CA GLY A 246 0.25 -39.06 -14.26
C GLY A 246 1.36 -40.06 -13.90
N ASP A 247 2.47 -40.02 -14.64
CA ASP A 247 3.59 -40.95 -14.53
C ASP A 247 4.69 -40.44 -13.59
N LEU A 248 4.62 -39.18 -13.16
CA LEU A 248 5.61 -38.54 -12.29
C LEU A 248 5.39 -38.92 -10.82
N TRP A 249 6.09 -39.96 -10.36
CA TRP A 249 5.98 -40.54 -9.02
C TRP A 249 7.25 -40.41 -8.18
N GLU A 250 8.27 -39.71 -8.67
CA GLU A 250 9.50 -39.45 -7.95
C GLU A 250 9.20 -38.67 -6.65
N SER A 251 9.77 -39.13 -5.54
CA SER A 251 9.52 -38.57 -4.20
C SER A 251 9.68 -37.05 -4.14
N GLU A 252 10.66 -36.51 -4.86
CA GLU A 252 10.95 -35.07 -4.90
C GLU A 252 9.90 -34.24 -5.66
N MET A 253 9.12 -34.88 -6.53
CA MET A 253 8.17 -34.25 -7.45
C MET A 253 6.71 -34.41 -7.02
N LEU A 254 6.43 -35.36 -6.11
CA LEU A 254 5.08 -35.62 -5.58
C LEU A 254 4.42 -34.36 -5.01
N SER A 255 5.16 -33.55 -4.25
CA SER A 255 4.64 -32.30 -3.70
C SER A 255 4.12 -31.36 -4.79
N SER A 256 4.93 -31.09 -5.84
CA SER A 256 4.53 -30.22 -6.94
C SER A 256 3.33 -30.79 -7.70
N ARG A 257 3.30 -32.11 -7.92
CA ARG A 257 2.19 -32.80 -8.60
C ARG A 257 0.87 -32.60 -7.88
N PHE A 258 0.82 -32.85 -6.57
CA PHE A 258 -0.40 -32.66 -5.80
C PHE A 258 -0.78 -31.18 -5.69
N GLN A 259 0.19 -30.28 -5.56
CA GLN A 259 -0.07 -28.84 -5.55
C GLN A 259 -0.73 -28.34 -6.84
N MET A 260 -0.25 -28.78 -8.02
CA MET A 260 -0.84 -28.35 -9.30
C MET A 260 -2.31 -28.75 -9.45
N SER A 261 -2.70 -29.89 -8.87
CA SER A 261 -4.07 -30.41 -8.93
C SER A 261 -4.96 -29.92 -7.79
N ASP A 262 -4.41 -29.26 -6.78
CA ASP A 262 -5.16 -28.72 -5.64
C ASP A 262 -5.73 -27.34 -5.97
N SER A 263 -7.06 -27.24 -5.98
CA SER A 263 -7.76 -25.96 -6.15
C SER A 263 -7.33 -24.88 -5.14
N ALA A 264 -6.98 -25.25 -3.90
CA ALA A 264 -6.57 -24.30 -2.87
C ALA A 264 -5.23 -23.62 -3.20
N PHE A 265 -4.37 -24.30 -3.96
CA PHE A 265 -3.08 -23.76 -4.43
C PHE A 265 -3.24 -22.60 -5.41
N TRP A 266 -4.40 -22.48 -6.06
CA TRP A 266 -4.72 -21.45 -7.04
C TRP A 266 -5.57 -20.31 -6.48
N MET A 267 -5.74 -20.27 -5.15
CA MET A 267 -6.56 -19.26 -4.46
C MET A 267 -5.72 -18.02 -4.08
N PHE A 268 -6.22 -16.85 -4.47
CA PHE A 268 -5.62 -15.56 -4.15
C PHE A 268 -6.55 -14.70 -3.29
N ARG A 269 -5.99 -13.92 -2.37
CA ARG A 269 -6.74 -13.01 -1.50
C ARG A 269 -7.23 -11.79 -2.27
N THR A 270 -8.48 -11.41 -2.07
CA THR A 270 -9.11 -10.26 -2.74
C THR A 270 -8.95 -8.94 -1.97
N GLY A 271 -8.49 -8.99 -0.71
CA GLY A 271 -8.43 -7.84 0.20
C GLY A 271 -9.80 -7.38 0.73
N ARG A 272 -10.88 -8.11 0.44
CA ARG A 272 -12.25 -7.83 0.91
C ARG A 272 -12.52 -8.49 2.27
N LEU A 273 -13.50 -7.94 3.01
CA LEU A 273 -13.84 -8.35 4.40
C LEU A 273 -14.95 -9.42 4.47
N ARG A 274 -15.64 -9.71 3.37
CA ARG A 274 -16.79 -10.63 3.39
C ARG A 274 -16.29 -12.08 3.37
N GLN A 275 -16.85 -12.92 4.26
CA GLN A 275 -16.54 -14.37 4.36
C GLN A 275 -16.66 -15.09 3.01
N HIS A 276 -17.66 -14.70 2.18
CA HIS A 276 -17.72 -15.10 0.79
C HIS A 276 -16.97 -14.09 -0.09
N GLY A 277 -15.86 -14.53 -0.68
CA GLY A 277 -15.03 -13.73 -1.57
C GLY A 277 -13.78 -13.12 -0.92
N GLU A 278 -13.34 -13.60 0.25
CA GLU A 278 -12.01 -13.29 0.79
C GLU A 278 -10.90 -13.79 -0.13
N GLN A 279 -11.13 -14.95 -0.76
CA GLN A 279 -10.25 -15.53 -1.76
C GLN A 279 -10.99 -15.80 -3.07
N ARG A 280 -10.24 -15.82 -4.17
CA ARG A 280 -10.73 -16.13 -5.51
C ARG A 280 -9.71 -17.03 -6.21
N SER A 281 -10.20 -18.13 -6.81
CA SER A 281 -9.38 -18.97 -7.68
C SER A 281 -9.03 -18.21 -8.95
N TRP A 282 -7.79 -18.36 -9.42
CA TRP A 282 -7.43 -17.93 -10.77
C TRP A 282 -7.69 -19.00 -11.84
N LEU A 283 -7.97 -20.24 -11.44
CA LEU A 283 -8.40 -21.28 -12.37
C LEU A 283 -9.93 -21.39 -12.39
N THR A 284 -10.49 -21.57 -13.59
CA THR A 284 -11.90 -21.94 -13.81
C THR A 284 -12.10 -23.45 -13.70
N ARG A 285 -11.12 -24.23 -14.16
CA ARG A 285 -11.21 -25.70 -14.24
C ARG A 285 -9.84 -26.33 -14.08
N ILE A 286 -9.81 -27.46 -13.38
CA ILE A 286 -8.68 -28.40 -13.32
C ILE A 286 -9.21 -29.72 -13.87
N HIS A 287 -8.57 -30.29 -14.88
CA HIS A 287 -8.95 -31.57 -15.46
C HIS A 287 -7.74 -32.47 -15.59
N PHE A 288 -7.82 -33.66 -15.03
CA PHE A 288 -6.83 -34.70 -15.21
C PHE A 288 -7.37 -35.75 -16.17
N ASP A 289 -6.66 -36.01 -17.25
CA ASP A 289 -6.96 -37.03 -18.24
C ASP A 289 -5.94 -38.17 -18.13
N PRO A 290 -6.32 -39.34 -17.57
CA PRO A 290 -5.43 -40.47 -17.45
C PRO A 290 -5.08 -41.10 -18.81
N ASP A 291 -5.97 -41.03 -19.79
CA ASP A 291 -5.83 -41.71 -21.08
C ASP A 291 -4.96 -40.89 -22.05
N SER A 292 -4.97 -39.57 -21.92
CA SER A 292 -4.09 -38.66 -22.66
C SER A 292 -2.73 -38.50 -21.97
N ARG A 293 -1.91 -39.55 -21.87
CA ARG A 293 -0.56 -39.50 -21.25
C ARG A 293 -0.55 -38.92 -19.82
N GLY A 294 -1.60 -39.14 -19.04
CA GLY A 294 -1.72 -38.56 -17.69
C GLY A 294 -1.62 -37.03 -17.68
N THR A 295 -2.29 -36.36 -18.62
CA THR A 295 -2.21 -34.89 -18.79
C THR A 295 -3.06 -34.17 -17.76
N LEU A 296 -2.51 -33.11 -17.16
CA LEU A 296 -3.28 -32.14 -16.39
C LEU A 296 -3.49 -30.88 -17.22
N ALA A 297 -4.76 -30.52 -17.43
CA ALA A 297 -5.16 -29.29 -18.08
C ALA A 297 -5.70 -28.30 -17.04
N LEU A 298 -5.19 -27.07 -17.07
CA LEU A 298 -5.52 -25.98 -16.16
C LEU A 298 -6.10 -24.82 -16.96
N TRP A 299 -7.40 -24.55 -16.82
CA TRP A 299 -8.04 -23.43 -17.50
C TRP A 299 -7.92 -22.18 -16.64
N VAL A 300 -7.25 -21.18 -17.19
CA VAL A 300 -6.97 -19.92 -16.52
C VAL A 300 -8.12 -18.95 -16.76
N GLU A 301 -8.56 -18.26 -15.71
CA GLU A 301 -9.50 -17.14 -15.80
C GLU A 301 -8.91 -15.98 -16.62
N ASP A 302 -9.78 -15.10 -17.12
CA ASP A 302 -9.35 -13.86 -17.79
C ASP A 302 -8.27 -13.14 -16.96
N ARG A 303 -7.15 -12.78 -17.60
CA ARG A 303 -6.05 -12.00 -17.00
C ARG A 303 -6.53 -10.76 -16.25
N ASN A 304 -7.64 -10.14 -16.66
CA ASN A 304 -8.28 -9.03 -15.96
C ASN A 304 -8.71 -9.37 -14.53
N VAL A 305 -9.09 -10.64 -14.28
CA VAL A 305 -9.42 -11.14 -12.94
C VAL A 305 -8.19 -11.06 -12.04
N LEU A 306 -7.04 -11.60 -12.49
CA LEU A 306 -5.80 -11.56 -11.71
C LEU A 306 -5.28 -10.12 -11.56
N ARG A 307 -5.38 -9.30 -12.63
CA ARG A 307 -4.97 -7.88 -12.61
C ARG A 307 -5.72 -7.07 -11.55
N ALA A 308 -7.00 -7.38 -11.31
CA ALA A 308 -7.82 -6.70 -10.32
C ALA A 308 -7.51 -7.07 -8.86
N LEU A 309 -6.73 -8.12 -8.61
CA LEU A 309 -6.35 -8.55 -7.26
C LEU A 309 -5.21 -7.70 -6.69
N PRO A 310 -5.08 -7.63 -5.35
CA PRO A 310 -3.91 -7.06 -4.70
C PRO A 310 -2.62 -7.71 -5.21
N GLY A 311 -1.71 -6.90 -5.80
CA GLY A 311 -0.48 -7.37 -6.44
C GLY A 311 -0.62 -7.88 -7.88
N GLY A 312 -1.83 -7.82 -8.46
CA GLY A 312 -2.18 -8.36 -9.78
C GLY A 312 -1.20 -8.10 -10.91
N PRO A 313 -0.82 -6.83 -11.20
CA PRO A 313 0.11 -6.51 -12.28
C PRO A 313 1.47 -7.22 -12.16
N ARG A 314 1.99 -7.34 -10.93
CA ARG A 314 3.28 -7.99 -10.68
C ARG A 314 3.16 -9.51 -10.67
N MET A 315 2.02 -10.05 -10.25
CA MET A 315 1.73 -11.48 -10.43
C MET A 315 1.66 -11.88 -11.90
N LEU A 316 1.00 -11.07 -12.73
CA LEU A 316 0.96 -11.27 -14.18
C LEU A 316 2.36 -11.21 -14.78
N ALA A 317 3.20 -10.23 -14.40
CA ALA A 317 4.58 -10.17 -14.88
C ALA A 317 5.40 -11.42 -14.51
N LEU A 318 5.20 -12.00 -13.31
CA LEU A 318 5.84 -13.26 -12.92
C LEU A 318 5.35 -14.45 -13.74
N TRP A 319 4.06 -14.46 -14.09
CA TRP A 319 3.46 -15.47 -14.94
C TRP A 319 3.97 -15.37 -16.38
N ASP A 320 3.96 -14.18 -16.96
CA ASP A 320 4.40 -13.93 -18.33
C ASP A 320 5.87 -14.34 -18.51
N GLY A 321 6.73 -13.97 -17.54
CA GLY A 321 8.13 -14.38 -17.51
C GLY A 321 8.41 -15.86 -17.28
N LEU A 322 7.38 -16.71 -17.09
CA LEU A 322 7.53 -18.17 -17.15
C LEU A 322 7.64 -18.67 -18.60
N TRP A 323 7.03 -17.96 -19.55
CA TRP A 323 6.83 -18.39 -20.93
C TRP A 323 7.73 -17.67 -21.94
N GLU A 324 8.37 -16.58 -21.53
CA GLU A 324 9.31 -15.80 -22.36
C GLU A 324 10.73 -16.41 -22.42
N GLY A 325 10.89 -17.67 -21.99
CA GLY A 325 12.18 -18.37 -21.85
C GLY A 325 12.52 -19.31 -23.00
#